data_AF-A0A059F134-F1
#
_entry.id   AF-A0A059F134-F1
#
_cell.length_a   1.000
_cell.length_b   1.000
_cell.length_c   1.000
_cell.angle_alpha   90.00
_cell.angle_beta   90.00
_cell.angle_gamma   90.00
#
_symmetry.space_group_name_H-M   'P 1'
#
loop_
_entity.id
_entity.type
_entity.pdbx_description
1 polymer ?
#
loop_
_entity_poly.entity_id
_entity_poly.type
_entity_poly.pdbx_seq_one_letter_code
_entity_poly.pdbx_strand_id
1 'polypeptide(L)'
;IIFSDNYKLLLQILPGLELFFLMEIEIKFKKDKAFLIRYLQLIILKFEIFRFRFFNITSNVDANLNTLHSNADFNEMVAILSALSQRLYEIFKLYEYLEILEYLNFILFIRAKFSDIYEQYNLDQEYKNTQLFIRERSFIGTNNISGSQIYIPTNFKESKFFKIFANKKKWYYFMKSVSKKK
;
A
#
# COMPACT_ATOMS: atom_id res chain seq x y z
N ILE A 1 7.35 -9.83 -15.62
CA ILE A 1 7.00 -10.71 -14.48
C ILE A 1 5.80 -10.16 -13.72
N ILE A 2 5.87 -9.00 -13.05
CA ILE A 2 4.74 -8.47 -12.26
C ILE A 2 3.46 -8.20 -13.08
N PHE A 3 3.59 -7.86 -14.36
CA PHE A 3 2.44 -7.63 -15.25
C PHE A 3 1.84 -8.90 -15.86
N SER A 4 2.36 -10.10 -15.58
CA SER A 4 1.74 -11.33 -16.07
C SER A 4 0.44 -11.62 -15.32
N ASP A 5 -0.49 -12.36 -15.93
CA ASP A 5 -1.79 -12.68 -15.33
C ASP A 5 -1.69 -13.28 -13.92
N ASN A 6 -0.66 -14.10 -13.66
CA ASN A 6 -0.39 -14.71 -12.35
C ASN A 6 -0.18 -13.71 -11.21
N TYR A 7 0.26 -12.48 -11.50
CA TYR A 7 0.63 -11.48 -10.50
C TYR A 7 -0.21 -10.20 -10.61
N LYS A 8 -1.16 -10.16 -11.55
CA LYS A 8 -2.04 -9.00 -11.74
C LYS A 8 -2.83 -8.64 -10.48
N LEU A 9 -3.16 -9.65 -9.65
CA LEU A 9 -3.79 -9.45 -8.35
C LEU A 9 -2.96 -8.56 -7.41
N LEU A 10 -1.62 -8.62 -7.47
CA LEU A 10 -0.75 -7.78 -6.64
C LEU A 10 -0.94 -6.29 -6.95
N LEU A 11 -1.19 -5.94 -8.21
CA LEU A 11 -1.47 -4.56 -8.62
C LEU A 11 -2.83 -4.07 -8.12
N GLN A 12 -3.76 -4.97 -7.80
CA GLN A 12 -5.07 -4.64 -7.25
C GLN A 12 -5.04 -4.47 -5.74
N ILE A 13 -4.32 -5.35 -5.04
CA ILE A 13 -4.35 -5.39 -3.56
C ILE A 13 -3.31 -4.49 -2.91
N LEU A 14 -2.20 -4.19 -3.58
CA LEU A 14 -1.10 -3.41 -2.99
C LEU A 14 -1.22 -1.92 -3.33
N PRO A 15 -1.37 -1.05 -2.32
CA PRO A 15 -1.50 0.38 -2.56
C PRO A 15 -0.21 0.94 -3.16
N GLY A 16 -0.40 1.77 -4.19
CA GLY A 16 0.69 2.43 -4.93
C GLY A 16 1.57 1.53 -5.77
N LEU A 17 1.39 0.21 -5.79
CA LEU A 17 2.28 -0.64 -6.60
C LEU A 17 2.09 -0.38 -8.10
N GLU A 18 0.83 -0.30 -8.55
CA GLU A 18 0.49 0.07 -9.93
C GLU A 18 1.01 1.47 -10.28
N LEU A 19 0.77 2.45 -9.41
CA LEU A 19 1.24 3.82 -9.58
C LEU A 19 2.77 3.89 -9.73
N PHE A 20 3.51 3.15 -8.90
CA PHE A 20 4.99 3.11 -8.95
C PHE A 20 5.50 2.68 -10.32
N PHE A 21 4.81 1.72 -10.94
CA PHE A 21 5.15 1.25 -12.27
C PHE A 21 4.72 2.18 -13.40
N LEU A 22 3.63 2.92 -13.22
CA LEU A 22 3.15 3.91 -14.21
C LEU A 22 4.02 5.17 -14.26
N MET A 23 4.77 5.47 -13.20
CA MET A 23 5.61 6.68 -13.11
C MET A 23 6.82 6.70 -14.06
N GLU A 24 7.04 5.64 -14.86
CA GLU A 24 8.19 5.49 -15.78
C GLU A 24 9.52 5.98 -15.16
N ILE A 25 9.74 5.65 -13.89
CA ILE A 25 10.85 6.20 -13.11
C ILE A 25 12.16 5.93 -13.85
N GLU A 26 12.86 7.00 -14.23
CA GLU A 26 14.15 6.88 -14.88
C GLU A 26 15.20 6.45 -13.84
N ILE A 27 15.39 5.13 -13.71
CA ILE A 27 16.36 4.59 -12.77
C ILE A 27 17.77 4.74 -13.35
N LYS A 28 18.44 5.84 -13.02
CA LYS A 28 19.76 6.19 -13.56
C LYS A 28 20.87 5.25 -13.10
N PHE A 29 20.84 4.80 -11.84
CA PHE A 29 21.91 3.99 -11.28
C PHE A 29 21.64 2.48 -11.37
N LYS A 30 22.64 1.71 -11.81
CA LYS A 30 22.56 0.23 -11.86
C LYS A 30 22.23 -0.38 -10.49
N LYS A 31 22.72 0.22 -9.40
CA LYS A 31 22.45 -0.21 -8.02
C LYS A 31 20.95 -0.15 -7.71
N ASP A 32 20.28 0.91 -8.10
CA ASP A 32 18.85 1.11 -7.84
C ASP A 32 18.00 0.16 -8.68
N LYS A 33 18.41 -0.14 -9.92
CA LYS A 33 17.78 -1.19 -10.73
C LYS A 33 17.89 -2.56 -10.08
N ALA A 34 19.08 -2.93 -9.61
CA ALA A 34 19.30 -4.19 -8.91
C ALA A 34 18.50 -4.26 -7.61
N PHE A 35 18.41 -3.14 -6.89
CA PHE A 35 17.59 -3.04 -5.68
C PHE A 35 16.12 -3.25 -5.99
N LEU A 36 15.57 -2.57 -7.00
CA LEU A 36 14.20 -2.76 -7.45
C LEU A 36 13.93 -4.22 -7.78
N ILE A 37 14.77 -4.85 -8.62
CA ILE A 37 14.60 -6.26 -9.00
C ILE A 37 14.52 -7.17 -7.76
N ARG A 38 15.44 -7.02 -6.80
CA ARG A 38 15.42 -7.81 -5.55
C ARG A 38 14.15 -7.57 -4.74
N TYR A 39 13.67 -6.34 -4.75
CA TYR A 39 12.44 -5.96 -4.07
C TYR A 39 11.22 -6.64 -4.68
N LEU A 40 11.11 -6.61 -6.01
CA LEU A 40 10.04 -7.26 -6.74
C LEU A 40 10.07 -8.79 -6.55
N GLN A 41 11.27 -9.38 -6.52
CA GLN A 41 11.45 -10.79 -6.19
C GLN A 41 10.97 -11.12 -4.78
N LEU A 42 11.23 -10.25 -3.79
CA LEU A 42 10.75 -10.45 -2.42
C LEU A 42 9.22 -10.38 -2.34
N ILE A 43 8.60 -9.42 -3.04
CA ILE A 43 7.14 -9.29 -3.13
C ILE A 43 6.55 -10.58 -3.72
N ILE A 44 7.08 -11.04 -4.86
CA ILE A 44 6.64 -12.26 -5.54
C ILE A 44 6.82 -13.47 -4.63
N LEU A 45 7.98 -13.64 -4.01
CA LEU A 45 8.27 -14.78 -3.15
C LEU A 45 7.28 -14.87 -1.98
N LYS A 46 7.01 -13.75 -1.31
CA LYS A 46 6.07 -13.73 -0.18
C LYS A 46 4.64 -14.05 -0.63
N PHE A 47 4.24 -13.56 -1.80
CA PHE A 47 2.95 -13.89 -2.42
C PHE A 47 2.85 -15.37 -2.79
N GLU A 48 3.89 -15.95 -3.40
CA GLU A 48 3.94 -17.36 -3.77
C GLU A 48 3.92 -18.29 -2.55
N ILE A 49 4.59 -17.93 -1.46
CA ILE A 49 4.50 -18.68 -0.19
C ILE A 49 3.06 -18.70 0.32
N PHE A 50 2.36 -17.57 0.28
CA PHE A 50 0.93 -17.53 0.63
C PHE A 50 0.12 -18.40 -0.32
N ARG A 51 0.29 -18.22 -1.64
CA ARG A 51 -0.44 -18.96 -2.68
C ARG A 51 -0.29 -20.46 -2.49
N PHE A 52 0.94 -20.96 -2.37
CA PHE A 52 1.23 -22.36 -2.13
C PHE A 52 0.50 -22.89 -0.89
N ARG A 53 0.57 -22.16 0.24
CA ARG A 53 -0.11 -22.58 1.48
C ARG A 53 -1.63 -22.57 1.33
N PHE A 54 -2.18 -21.49 0.81
CA PHE A 54 -3.62 -21.31 0.67
C PHE A 54 -4.22 -22.40 -0.23
N PHE A 55 -3.68 -22.59 -1.43
CA PHE A 55 -4.22 -23.55 -2.40
C PHE A 55 -3.97 -25.02 -2.00
N ASN A 56 -2.85 -25.34 -1.36
CA ASN A 56 -2.59 -26.72 -0.90
C ASN A 56 -3.42 -27.10 0.33
N ILE A 57 -3.73 -26.14 1.21
CA ILE A 57 -4.47 -26.43 2.46
C ILE A 57 -5.98 -26.40 2.22
N THR A 58 -6.47 -25.50 1.36
CA THR A 58 -7.91 -25.28 1.21
C THR A 58 -8.54 -26.05 0.04
N SER A 59 -7.75 -26.65 -0.86
CA SER A 59 -8.21 -27.29 -2.12
C SER A 59 -9.11 -26.39 -2.99
N ASN A 60 -9.19 -25.09 -2.69
CA ASN A 60 -10.04 -24.13 -3.42
C ASN A 60 -9.32 -23.68 -4.67
N VAL A 61 -9.75 -24.16 -5.84
CA VAL A 61 -9.14 -23.79 -7.12
C VAL A 61 -9.55 -22.39 -7.58
N ASP A 62 -10.70 -21.88 -7.12
CA ASP A 62 -11.26 -20.58 -7.51
C ASP A 62 -11.62 -19.71 -6.28
N ALA A 63 -10.62 -19.08 -5.67
CA ALA A 63 -10.85 -18.08 -4.63
C ALA A 63 -10.96 -16.67 -5.23
N ASN A 64 -12.14 -16.05 -5.07
CA ASN A 64 -12.30 -14.64 -5.40
C ASN A 64 -11.70 -13.74 -4.30
N LEU A 65 -11.57 -12.44 -4.59
CA LEU A 65 -10.93 -11.49 -3.68
C LEU A 65 -11.64 -11.35 -2.34
N ASN A 66 -12.98 -11.50 -2.29
CA ASN A 66 -13.73 -11.46 -1.04
C ASN A 66 -13.38 -12.66 -0.16
N THR A 67 -13.30 -13.86 -0.73
CA THR A 67 -12.87 -15.07 -0.02
C THR A 67 -11.45 -14.94 0.52
N LEU A 68 -10.54 -14.38 -0.28
CA LEU A 68 -9.16 -14.12 0.15
C LEU A 68 -9.13 -13.12 1.32
N HIS A 69 -9.93 -12.06 1.26
CA HIS A 69 -10.01 -11.06 2.31
C HIS A 69 -10.64 -11.53 3.62
N SER A 70 -11.37 -12.64 3.63
CA SER A 70 -11.82 -13.31 4.86
C SER A 70 -10.71 -14.17 5.49
N ASN A 71 -9.60 -14.40 4.80
CA ASN A 71 -8.48 -15.17 5.31
C ASN A 71 -7.45 -14.25 6.03
N ALA A 72 -7.16 -14.57 7.29
CA ALA A 72 -6.24 -13.78 8.11
C ALA A 72 -4.80 -13.77 7.56
N ASP A 73 -4.30 -14.92 7.09
CA ASP A 73 -2.94 -15.02 6.51
C ASP A 73 -2.81 -14.18 5.24
N PHE A 74 -3.87 -14.10 4.43
CA PHE A 74 -3.91 -13.24 3.26
C PHE A 74 -3.83 -11.77 3.65
N ASN A 75 -4.67 -11.32 4.59
CA ASN A 75 -4.67 -9.92 5.04
C ASN A 75 -3.32 -9.53 5.67
N GLU A 76 -2.70 -10.42 6.44
CA GLU A 76 -1.36 -10.21 6.98
C GLU A 76 -0.29 -10.13 5.88
N MET A 77 -0.35 -11.03 4.88
CA MET A 77 0.54 -10.97 3.72
C MET A 77 0.39 -9.64 2.97
N VAL A 78 -0.84 -9.20 2.70
CA VAL A 78 -1.12 -7.91 2.05
C VAL A 78 -0.57 -6.75 2.87
N ALA A 79 -0.78 -6.74 4.19
CA ALA A 79 -0.25 -5.69 5.06
C ALA A 79 1.30 -5.63 5.02
N ILE A 80 1.98 -6.78 5.08
CA ILE A 80 3.44 -6.86 4.95
C ILE A 80 3.90 -6.32 3.59
N LEU A 81 3.26 -6.78 2.51
CA LEU A 81 3.60 -6.34 1.16
C LEU A 81 3.31 -4.84 0.93
N SER A 82 2.30 -4.28 1.58
CA SER A 82 1.97 -2.85 1.50
C SER A 82 3.04 -1.98 2.19
N ALA A 83 3.54 -2.41 3.34
CA ALA A 83 4.68 -1.78 4.01
C ALA A 83 5.95 -1.90 3.16
N LEU A 84 6.11 -3.03 2.46
CA LEU A 84 7.18 -3.17 1.49
C LEU A 84 6.99 -2.17 0.32
N SER A 85 5.80 -2.05 -0.26
CA SER A 85 5.51 -1.06 -1.31
C SER A 85 5.93 0.35 -0.89
N GLN A 86 5.58 0.78 0.33
CA GLN A 86 5.97 2.11 0.84
C GLN A 86 7.49 2.33 0.87
N ARG A 87 8.28 1.32 1.25
CA ARG A 87 9.76 1.45 1.23
C ARG A 87 10.32 1.64 -0.18
N LEU A 88 9.65 1.15 -1.23
CA LEU A 88 10.05 1.50 -2.60
C LEU A 88 9.93 3.00 -2.82
N TYR A 89 8.82 3.59 -2.43
CA TYR A 89 8.62 5.04 -2.54
C TYR A 89 9.67 5.84 -1.77
N GLU A 90 10.04 5.39 -0.57
CA GLU A 90 11.10 6.02 0.23
C GLU A 90 12.46 5.99 -0.48
N ILE A 91 12.81 4.84 -1.08
CA ILE A 91 14.10 4.63 -1.76
C ILE A 91 14.20 5.44 -3.05
N PHE A 92 13.12 5.48 -3.81
CA PHE A 92 13.04 6.27 -5.05
C PHE A 92 12.67 7.73 -4.79
N LYS A 93 12.62 8.16 -3.51
CA LYS A 93 12.40 9.54 -3.06
C LYS A 93 11.08 10.15 -3.56
N LEU A 94 10.05 9.32 -3.68
CA LEU A 94 8.70 9.68 -4.10
C LEU A 94 7.88 10.16 -2.88
N TYR A 95 8.39 11.20 -2.22
CA TYR A 95 7.91 11.63 -0.90
C TYR A 95 6.47 12.14 -0.91
N GLU A 96 5.99 12.69 -2.03
CA GLU A 96 4.62 13.21 -2.13
C GLU A 96 3.53 12.13 -1.94
N TYR A 97 3.86 10.84 -2.08
CA TYR A 97 2.90 9.73 -1.93
C TYR A 97 3.00 9.05 -0.56
N LEU A 98 4.00 9.35 0.26
CA LEU A 98 4.21 8.62 1.51
C LEU A 98 3.07 8.80 2.50
N GLU A 99 2.49 10.00 2.61
CA GLU A 99 1.40 10.25 3.57
C GLU A 99 0.17 9.38 3.26
N ILE A 100 -0.21 9.30 1.98
CA ILE A 100 -1.36 8.49 1.57
C ILE A 100 -1.06 6.99 1.64
N LEU A 101 0.17 6.57 1.32
CA LEU A 101 0.59 5.17 1.47
C LEU A 101 0.64 4.75 2.93
N GLU A 102 1.16 5.58 3.82
CA GLU A 102 1.15 5.32 5.26
C GLU A 102 -0.28 5.15 5.78
N TYR A 103 -1.21 5.97 5.31
CA TYR A 103 -2.61 5.87 5.68
C TYR A 103 -3.25 4.57 5.19
N LEU A 104 -3.07 4.22 3.92
CA LEU A 104 -3.57 2.96 3.35
C LEU A 104 -2.94 1.74 4.01
N ASN A 105 -1.63 1.77 4.27
CA ASN A 105 -0.93 0.72 4.98
C ASN A 105 -1.45 0.55 6.41
N PHE A 106 -1.80 1.65 7.08
CA PHE A 106 -2.41 1.59 8.41
C PHE A 106 -3.80 0.95 8.37
N ILE A 107 -4.62 1.27 7.36
CA ILE A 107 -5.92 0.59 7.15
C ILE A 107 -5.72 -0.92 6.94
N LEU A 108 -4.76 -1.33 6.10
CA LEU A 108 -4.44 -2.74 5.86
C LEU A 108 -3.89 -3.44 7.11
N PHE A 109 -3.10 -2.74 7.93
CA PHE A 109 -2.66 -3.26 9.22
C PHE A 109 -3.83 -3.51 10.17
N ILE A 110 -4.80 -2.58 10.24
CA ILE A 110 -6.02 -2.78 11.04
C ILE A 110 -6.81 -3.97 10.49
N ARG A 111 -6.97 -4.10 9.17
CA ARG A 111 -7.61 -5.26 8.57
C ARG A 111 -6.96 -6.57 9.01
N ALA A 112 -5.63 -6.60 9.07
CA ALA A 112 -4.86 -7.80 9.37
C ALA A 112 -4.85 -8.18 10.87
N LYS A 113 -4.90 -7.19 11.79
CA LYS A 113 -4.71 -7.43 13.23
C LYS A 113 -5.92 -7.08 14.10
N PHE A 114 -6.87 -6.32 13.57
CA PHE A 114 -8.02 -5.78 14.29
C PHE A 114 -9.26 -5.74 13.38
N SER A 115 -9.68 -6.90 12.86
CA SER A 115 -10.80 -7.04 11.91
C SER A 115 -12.08 -6.39 12.41
N ASP A 116 -12.38 -6.50 13.71
CA ASP A 116 -13.59 -5.92 14.30
C ASP A 116 -13.59 -4.38 14.18
N ILE A 117 -12.42 -3.76 14.37
CA ILE A 117 -12.25 -2.31 14.20
C ILE A 117 -12.37 -1.94 12.72
N TYR A 118 -11.82 -2.77 11.83
CA TYR A 118 -11.91 -2.56 10.38
C TYR A 118 -13.37 -2.51 9.92
N GLU A 119 -14.20 -3.43 10.40
CA GLU A 119 -15.63 -3.50 10.11
C GLU A 119 -16.41 -2.37 10.77
N GLN A 120 -16.18 -2.11 12.06
CA GLN A 120 -16.87 -1.06 12.83
C GLN A 120 -16.77 0.32 12.18
N TYR A 121 -15.61 0.65 11.61
CA TYR A 121 -15.35 1.94 10.98
C TYR A 121 -15.57 1.92 9.45
N ASN A 122 -16.08 0.83 8.89
CA ASN A 122 -16.28 0.64 7.45
C ASN A 122 -15.01 1.01 6.64
N LEU A 123 -13.85 0.54 7.11
CA LEU A 123 -12.57 0.92 6.52
C LEU A 123 -12.37 0.35 5.11
N ASP A 124 -13.18 -0.62 4.70
CA ASP A 124 -13.20 -1.13 3.32
C ASP A 124 -13.64 -0.06 2.32
N GLN A 125 -14.70 0.68 2.65
CA GLN A 125 -15.17 1.77 1.80
C GLN A 125 -14.17 2.93 1.78
N GLU A 126 -13.60 3.25 2.95
CA GLU A 126 -12.55 4.26 3.08
C GLU A 126 -11.32 3.92 2.21
N TYR A 127 -10.89 2.66 2.25
CA TYR A 127 -9.77 2.13 1.45
C TYR A 127 -10.07 2.23 -0.05
N LYS A 128 -11.24 1.76 -0.50
CA LYS A 128 -11.66 1.80 -1.91
C LYS A 128 -11.74 3.22 -2.45
N ASN A 129 -12.37 4.14 -1.70
CA ASN A 129 -12.48 5.54 -2.10
C ASN A 129 -11.10 6.18 -2.27
N THR A 130 -10.18 5.88 -1.36
CA THR A 130 -8.81 6.41 -1.40
C THR A 130 -7.98 5.78 -2.53
N GLN A 131 -8.14 4.48 -2.81
CA GLN A 131 -7.47 3.80 -3.93
C GLN A 131 -7.96 4.28 -5.31
N LEU A 132 -9.28 4.42 -5.50
CA LEU A 132 -9.85 4.92 -6.75
C LEU A 132 -9.28 6.30 -7.10
N PHE A 133 -9.16 7.16 -6.10
CA PHE A 133 -8.59 8.48 -6.25
C PHE A 133 -7.13 8.46 -6.74
N ILE A 134 -6.31 7.53 -6.21
CA ILE A 134 -4.91 7.37 -6.66
C ILE A 134 -4.86 6.96 -8.14
N ARG A 135 -5.74 6.05 -8.57
CA ARG A 135 -5.80 5.61 -9.97
C ARG A 135 -6.19 6.75 -10.91
N GLU A 136 -7.24 7.50 -10.61
CA GLU A 136 -7.70 8.62 -11.46
C GLU A 136 -6.61 9.67 -11.70
N ARG A 137 -5.78 9.98 -10.68
CA ARG A 137 -4.64 10.89 -10.84
C ARG A 137 -3.52 10.33 -11.71
N SER A 138 -3.24 9.03 -11.65
CA SER A 138 -2.21 8.41 -12.50
C SER A 138 -2.49 8.54 -13.99
N PHE A 139 -3.78 8.59 -14.38
CA PHE A 139 -4.20 8.79 -15.77
C PHE A 139 -4.12 10.26 -16.24
N ILE A 140 -4.13 11.23 -15.34
CA ILE A 140 -4.15 12.67 -15.68
C ILE A 140 -2.72 13.24 -15.85
N GLY A 141 -1.67 12.47 -15.53
CA GLY A 141 -0.29 12.95 -15.39
C GLY A 141 0.65 12.86 -16.60
N THR A 142 0.20 12.44 -17.79
CA THR A 142 1.13 12.25 -18.94
C THR A 142 1.33 13.48 -19.83
N ASN A 143 0.55 14.56 -19.64
CA ASN A 143 0.69 15.76 -20.46
C ASN A 143 1.30 16.91 -19.66
N ASN A 144 2.64 16.98 -19.76
CA ASN A 144 3.52 18.02 -19.23
C ASN A 144 3.55 18.15 -17.69
N ILE A 145 4.72 18.54 -17.18
CA ILE A 145 4.93 19.58 -16.17
C ILE A 145 6.29 19.29 -15.50
N SER A 146 7.32 19.97 -15.99
CA SER A 146 8.41 20.42 -15.16
C SER A 146 7.83 21.33 -14.06
N GLY A 147 7.73 20.83 -12.83
CA GLY A 147 7.27 21.59 -11.66
C GLY A 147 5.87 21.20 -11.15
N SER A 148 5.61 19.92 -10.90
CA SER A 148 4.33 19.47 -10.34
C SER A 148 4.38 19.45 -8.82
N GLN A 149 3.79 20.47 -8.18
CA GLN A 149 3.29 20.33 -6.81
C GLN A 149 2.09 19.38 -6.86
N ILE A 150 2.32 18.13 -6.45
CA ILE A 150 1.27 17.12 -6.35
C ILE A 150 0.42 17.44 -5.13
N TYR A 151 -0.80 17.90 -5.39
CA TYR A 151 -1.81 18.19 -4.38
C TYR A 151 -2.36 16.87 -3.81
N ILE A 152 -1.94 16.51 -2.61
CA ILE A 152 -2.59 15.50 -1.77
C ILE A 152 -3.98 16.03 -1.43
N PRO A 153 -5.07 15.53 -2.02
CA PRO A 153 -6.38 16.17 -1.89
C PRO A 153 -6.99 15.91 -0.53
N THR A 154 -7.85 16.83 -0.14
CA THR A 154 -8.42 16.95 1.20
C THR A 154 -9.41 15.85 1.56
N ASN A 155 -9.96 15.09 0.61
CA ASN A 155 -11.05 14.13 0.87
C ASN A 155 -10.70 13.03 1.89
N PHE A 156 -9.54 12.36 1.78
CA PHE A 156 -9.16 11.39 2.81
C PHE A 156 -8.76 12.09 4.11
N LYS A 157 -8.18 13.30 4.03
CA LYS A 157 -7.84 14.11 5.21
C LYS A 157 -9.08 14.58 5.98
N GLU A 158 -10.20 14.68 5.29
CA GLU A 158 -11.50 15.03 5.84
C GLU A 158 -12.19 13.85 6.52
N SER A 159 -11.78 12.61 6.20
CA SER A 159 -12.40 11.43 6.78
C SER A 159 -12.23 11.41 8.30
N LYS A 160 -13.28 10.95 8.98
CA LYS A 160 -13.29 10.87 10.45
C LYS A 160 -12.15 9.98 10.95
N PHE A 161 -11.90 8.88 10.25
CA PHE A 161 -10.84 7.94 10.61
C PHE A 161 -9.44 8.55 10.42
N PHE A 162 -9.18 9.25 9.30
CA PHE A 162 -7.92 9.93 9.10
C PHE A 162 -7.66 11.00 10.17
N LYS A 163 -8.67 11.80 10.54
CA LYS A 163 -8.54 12.81 11.61
C LYS A 163 -8.12 12.16 12.94
N ILE A 164 -8.69 11.02 13.28
CA ILE A 164 -8.31 10.24 14.47
C ILE A 164 -6.86 9.76 14.33
N PHE A 165 -6.50 9.15 13.20
CA PHE A 165 -5.15 8.67 12.91
C PHE A 165 -4.10 9.79 13.01
N ALA A 166 -4.33 10.92 12.34
CA ALA A 166 -3.44 12.07 12.31
C ALA A 166 -3.24 12.66 13.71
N ASN A 167 -4.30 12.77 14.52
CA ASN A 167 -4.20 13.23 15.89
C ASN A 167 -3.39 12.27 16.77
N LYS A 168 -3.63 10.96 16.67
CA LYS A 168 -2.85 9.94 17.40
C LYS A 168 -1.38 9.92 16.99
N LYS A 169 -1.10 10.04 15.68
CA LYS A 169 0.24 10.14 15.12
C LYS A 169 1.00 11.35 15.69
N LYS A 170 0.38 12.55 15.66
CA LYS A 170 0.96 13.77 16.25
C LYS A 170 1.27 13.60 17.74
N TRP A 171 0.33 13.05 18.51
CA TRP A 171 0.52 12.81 19.94
C TRP A 171 1.68 11.85 20.23
N TYR A 172 1.80 10.75 19.46
CA TYR A 172 2.91 9.80 19.59
C TYR A 172 4.27 10.47 19.37
N TYR A 173 4.43 11.26 18.29
CA TYR A 173 5.69 11.96 18.04
C TYR A 173 5.99 13.02 19.09
N PHE A 174 4.99 13.74 19.59
CA PHE A 174 5.14 14.67 20.70
C PHE A 174 5.71 13.94 21.93
N MET A 175 5.10 12.83 22.37
CA MET A 175 5.57 12.05 23.51
C MET A 175 6.99 11.51 23.32
N LYS A 176 7.33 11.03 22.12
CA LYS A 176 8.68 10.53 21.79
C LYS A 176 9.74 11.64 21.79
N SER A 177 9.36 12.88 21.47
CA SER A 177 10.27 14.04 21.52
C SER A 177 10.52 14.50 22.96
N VAL A 178 9.53 14.35 23.84
CA VAL A 178 9.64 14.65 25.28
C VAL A 178 10.50 13.60 25.98
N SER A 179 10.38 12.32 25.63
CA SER A 179 11.17 11.24 26.25
C SER A 179 12.66 11.24 25.87
N LYS A 180 13.03 11.84 24.73
CA LYS A 180 14.43 12.00 24.30
C LYS A 180 15.15 13.20 24.95
N LYS A 181 14.44 14.05 25.69
CA LYS A 181 14.98 15.25 26.36
C LYS A 181 15.24 15.02 27.87
N LYS A 182 15.06 13.80 28.37
CA LYS A 182 15.46 13.38 29.73
C LYS A 182 16.60 12.40 29.62
#